data_AF-A0A817W0D0-F1
#
_entry.id   AF-A0A817W0D0-F1
#
_cell.length_a   1.000
_cell.length_b   1.000
_cell.length_c   1.000
_cell.angle_alpha   90.00
_cell.angle_beta   90.00
_cell.angle_gamma   90.00
#
_symmetry.space_group_name_H-M   'P 1'
#
loop_
_entity.id
_entity.type
_entity.pdbx_description
1 polymer ?
#
loop_
_entity_poly.entity_id
_entity_poly.type
_entity_poly.pdbx_seq_one_letter_code
_entity_poly.pdbx_strand_id
1 'polypeptide(L)'
;MSSESVIVGEQIPLSLNENARHINWTVIVVTASDQESAYAFDFILRQRQRYGLIDKSTIILTVNDPQEKLGSGGATLNALLVATEILSAKAGYSLINTSVLHSAHILILHTGRIFPYDACHRSLATLPARFGPNRPWLLTNLDLLIHDFNNLIASSKLPYGVWISSTDAFVTLPKNGIEVPFDSDIHALATLEDVQYAAGHGVYIINKEKVIEQKSLLST
;
A
#
# COMPACT_ATOMS: atom_id res chain seq x y z
N MET A 1 2.44 -41.52 23.39
CA MET A 1 1.36 -41.02 22.49
C MET A 1 0.97 -39.64 22.98
N SER A 2 1.68 -38.60 22.53
CA SER A 2 1.35 -37.20 22.82
C SER A 2 0.49 -36.68 21.67
N SER A 3 -0.75 -36.34 21.96
CA SER A 3 -1.69 -35.73 21.02
C SER A 3 -1.28 -34.28 20.76
N GLU A 4 -0.77 -33.99 19.57
CA GLU A 4 -0.64 -32.63 19.05
C GLU A 4 -2.01 -32.13 18.58
N SER A 5 -2.52 -31.07 19.20
CA SER A 5 -3.69 -30.35 18.70
C SER A 5 -3.23 -29.23 17.78
N VAL A 6 -3.34 -29.45 16.47
CA VAL A 6 -3.18 -28.43 15.45
C VAL A 6 -4.43 -27.54 15.48
N ILE A 7 -4.28 -26.28 15.88
CA ILE A 7 -5.33 -25.28 15.67
C ILE A 7 -5.30 -24.92 14.19
N VAL A 8 -6.16 -25.59 13.42
CA VAL A 8 -6.47 -25.19 12.04
C VAL A 8 -7.21 -23.86 12.16
N GLY A 9 -6.55 -22.76 11.78
CA GLY A 9 -7.17 -21.44 11.75
C GLY A 9 -8.46 -21.50 10.94
N GLU A 10 -9.57 -21.15 11.57
CA GLU A 10 -10.89 -21.12 10.93
C GLU A 10 -10.81 -20.32 9.64
N GLN A 11 -11.35 -20.91 8.56
CA GLN A 11 -11.61 -20.17 7.33
C GLN A 11 -12.65 -19.10 7.66
N ILE A 12 -12.21 -17.83 7.68
CA ILE A 12 -13.12 -16.70 7.83
C ILE A 12 -13.76 -16.44 6.46
N PRO A 13 -15.08 -16.63 6.30
CA PRO A 13 -15.75 -16.25 5.07
C PRO A 13 -15.82 -14.72 5.01
N LEU A 14 -15.03 -14.13 4.11
CA LEU A 14 -15.18 -12.73 3.69
C LEU A 14 -16.43 -12.61 2.82
N SER A 15 -17.59 -12.43 3.44
CA SER A 15 -18.77 -11.95 2.73
C SER A 15 -18.54 -10.48 2.38
N LEU A 16 -18.18 -10.20 1.12
CA LEU A 16 -18.23 -8.86 0.56
C LEU A 16 -19.68 -8.38 0.65
N ASN A 17 -19.92 -7.33 1.44
CA ASN A 17 -21.24 -6.77 1.62
C ASN A 17 -21.55 -5.88 0.41
N GLU A 18 -22.28 -6.40 -0.57
CA GLU A 18 -22.46 -5.83 -1.93
C GLU A 18 -23.22 -4.47 -2.01
N ASN A 19 -23.59 -3.85 -0.87
CA ASN A 19 -24.48 -2.68 -0.85
C ASN A 19 -23.89 -1.40 -0.20
N ALA A 20 -22.60 -1.34 0.10
CA ALA A 20 -21.95 -0.07 0.41
C ALA A 20 -21.59 0.64 -0.91
N ARG A 21 -21.75 1.97 -1.01
CA ARG A 21 -21.13 2.75 -2.09
C ARG A 21 -19.62 2.51 -2.01
N HIS A 22 -19.11 1.59 -2.82
CA HIS A 22 -17.71 1.22 -2.81
C HIS A 22 -16.88 2.40 -3.29
N ILE A 23 -16.24 3.10 -2.34
CA ILE A 23 -15.18 4.04 -2.66
C ILE A 23 -14.01 3.16 -3.12
N ASN A 24 -13.58 3.37 -4.37
CA ASN A 24 -12.48 2.63 -4.97
C ASN A 24 -11.27 3.55 -5.16
N TRP A 25 -10.08 2.96 -5.15
CA TRP A 25 -8.87 3.68 -5.55
C TRP A 25 -9.00 4.16 -6.99
N THR A 26 -8.70 5.43 -7.21
CA THR A 26 -8.59 6.00 -8.55
C THR A 26 -7.30 5.49 -9.22
N VAL A 27 -6.20 5.46 -8.47
CA VAL A 27 -4.89 5.01 -8.95
C VAL A 27 -4.20 4.18 -7.86
N ILE A 28 -3.62 3.05 -8.24
CA ILE A 28 -2.63 2.32 -7.45
C ILE A 28 -1.30 2.40 -8.20
N VAL A 29 -0.28 2.92 -7.53
CA VAL A 29 1.08 3.03 -8.04
C VAL A 29 1.98 2.11 -7.24
N VAL A 30 2.74 1.25 -7.91
CA VAL A 30 3.83 0.48 -7.29
C VAL A 30 5.15 1.06 -7.80
N THR A 31 6.02 1.49 -6.89
CA THR A 31 7.37 1.93 -7.30
C THR A 31 8.31 0.75 -7.29
N ALA A 32 9.20 0.63 -8.28
CA ALA A 32 10.21 -0.42 -8.36
C ALA A 32 11.61 0.17 -8.61
N SER A 33 12.64 -0.42 -8.02
CA SER A 33 14.04 0.04 -8.10
C SER A 33 14.69 -0.17 -9.47
N ASP A 34 14.19 -1.12 -10.26
CA ASP A 34 14.75 -1.49 -11.56
C ASP A 34 13.64 -1.85 -12.56
N GLN A 35 14.02 -1.95 -13.83
CA GLN A 35 13.06 -2.08 -14.92
C GLN A 35 12.44 -3.48 -14.99
N GLU A 36 13.19 -4.52 -14.63
CA GLU A 36 12.71 -5.91 -14.65
C GLU A 36 11.64 -6.10 -13.58
N SER A 37 11.90 -5.58 -12.38
CA SER A 37 10.94 -5.54 -11.27
C SER A 37 9.70 -4.74 -11.64
N ALA A 38 9.87 -3.58 -12.27
CA ALA A 38 8.73 -2.78 -12.73
C ALA A 38 7.82 -3.57 -13.69
N TYR A 39 8.41 -4.32 -14.63
CA TYR A 39 7.66 -5.18 -15.55
C TYR A 39 6.94 -6.33 -14.81
N ALA A 40 7.62 -6.98 -13.88
CA ALA A 40 7.03 -8.06 -13.08
C ALA A 40 5.83 -7.58 -12.26
N PHE A 41 5.95 -6.42 -11.59
CA PHE A 41 4.84 -5.83 -10.84
C PHE A 41 3.68 -5.42 -11.75
N ASP A 42 3.94 -4.80 -12.91
CA ASP A 42 2.88 -4.47 -13.86
C ASP A 42 2.10 -5.72 -14.30
N PHE A 43 2.81 -6.79 -14.66
CA PHE A 43 2.19 -8.06 -15.03
C PHE A 43 1.32 -8.63 -13.89
N ILE A 44 1.85 -8.69 -12.67
CA ILE A 44 1.15 -9.24 -11.50
C ILE A 44 -0.09 -8.40 -11.20
N LEU A 45 0.03 -7.07 -11.09
CA LEU A 45 -1.10 -6.20 -10.77
C LEU A 45 -2.21 -6.30 -11.82
N ARG A 46 -1.87 -6.41 -13.10
CA ARG A 46 -2.85 -6.66 -14.18
C ARG A 46 -3.58 -7.99 -14.01
N GLN A 47 -2.89 -9.06 -13.61
CA GLN A 47 -3.58 -10.30 -13.25
C GLN A 47 -4.53 -10.05 -12.07
N ARG A 48 -4.11 -9.31 -11.06
CA ARG A 48 -4.94 -9.07 -9.86
C ARG A 48 -6.18 -8.24 -10.19
N GLN A 49 -6.09 -7.31 -11.13
CA GLN A 49 -7.25 -6.61 -11.68
C GLN A 49 -8.15 -7.51 -12.51
N ARG A 50 -7.58 -8.34 -13.37
CA ARG A 50 -8.35 -9.26 -14.24
C ARG A 50 -9.25 -10.21 -13.45
N TYR A 51 -8.77 -10.68 -12.30
CA TYR A 51 -9.50 -11.60 -11.43
C TYR A 51 -10.20 -10.90 -10.24
N GLY A 52 -10.29 -9.57 -10.25
CA GLY A 52 -11.16 -8.80 -9.35
C GLY A 52 -10.62 -8.53 -7.95
N LEU A 53 -9.31 -8.70 -7.69
CA LEU A 53 -8.71 -8.20 -6.44
C LEU A 53 -8.56 -6.67 -6.48
N ILE A 54 -8.24 -6.12 -7.65
CA ILE A 54 -8.22 -4.68 -7.91
C ILE A 54 -9.42 -4.37 -8.81
N ASP A 55 -10.14 -3.29 -8.52
CA ASP A 55 -11.29 -2.89 -9.32
C ASP A 55 -10.87 -2.53 -10.76
N LYS A 56 -11.74 -2.80 -11.74
CA LYS A 56 -11.46 -2.54 -13.16
C LYS A 56 -11.35 -1.05 -13.49
N SER A 57 -11.98 -0.19 -12.69
CA SER A 57 -11.90 1.27 -12.87
C SER A 57 -10.60 1.86 -12.31
N THR A 58 -9.94 1.17 -11.39
CA THR A 58 -8.66 1.59 -10.80
C THR A 58 -7.56 1.59 -11.86
N ILE A 59 -6.82 2.69 -11.95
CA ILE A 59 -5.64 2.78 -12.83
C ILE A 59 -4.47 2.13 -12.10
N ILE A 60 -3.78 1.22 -12.77
CA ILE A 60 -2.59 0.55 -12.23
C ILE A 60 -1.38 1.14 -12.94
N LEU A 61 -0.42 1.62 -12.14
CA LEU A 61 0.85 2.16 -12.63
C LEU A 61 2.00 1.45 -11.91
N THR A 62 3.02 1.09 -12.66
CA THR A 62 4.31 0.72 -12.08
C THR A 62 5.34 1.74 -12.50
N VAL A 63 5.98 2.39 -11.53
CA VAL A 63 6.92 3.48 -11.76
C VAL A 63 8.31 3.03 -11.37
N ASN A 64 9.23 3.09 -12.33
CA ASN A 64 10.63 2.85 -12.05
C ASN A 64 11.23 4.06 -11.31
N ASP A 65 11.93 3.82 -10.20
CA ASP A 65 12.78 4.80 -9.53
C ASP A 65 14.20 4.24 -9.38
N PRO A 66 15.08 4.49 -10.37
CA PRO A 66 16.40 3.88 -10.45
C PRO A 66 17.42 4.53 -9.51
N GLN A 67 17.05 5.58 -8.76
CA GLN A 67 17.98 6.22 -7.82
C GLN A 67 18.05 5.47 -6.48
N GLU A 68 19.25 4.98 -6.14
CA GLU A 68 19.51 4.17 -4.93
C GLU A 68 19.32 4.90 -3.58
N LYS A 69 19.03 6.20 -3.54
CA LYS A 69 18.87 6.94 -2.28
C LYS A 69 17.51 6.68 -1.65
N LEU A 70 17.42 5.54 -0.99
CA LEU A 70 16.33 5.15 -0.10
C LEU A 70 16.04 6.26 0.91
N GLY A 71 14.78 6.65 1.00
CA GLY A 71 14.32 7.65 1.98
C GLY A 71 14.45 9.11 1.55
N SER A 72 14.85 9.40 0.30
CA SER A 72 14.89 10.77 -0.25
C SER A 72 13.50 11.37 -0.53
N GLY A 73 12.45 10.54 -0.60
CA GLY A 73 11.12 10.95 -1.07
C GLY A 73 11.00 11.09 -2.59
N GLY A 74 12.10 10.90 -3.35
CA GLY A 74 12.13 10.99 -4.81
C GLY A 74 11.15 10.01 -5.47
N ALA A 75 11.16 8.75 -5.05
CA ALA A 75 10.22 7.71 -5.48
C ALA A 75 8.77 8.16 -5.37
N THR A 76 8.42 8.76 -4.23
CA THR A 76 7.06 9.21 -3.93
C THR A 76 6.65 10.36 -4.84
N LEU A 77 7.52 11.35 -5.02
CA LEU A 77 7.25 12.49 -5.91
C LEU A 77 7.16 12.07 -7.37
N ASN A 78 8.04 11.18 -7.83
CA ASN A 78 7.99 10.63 -9.18
C ASN A 78 6.69 9.83 -9.41
N ALA A 79 6.33 8.96 -8.47
CA ALA A 79 5.08 8.22 -8.51
C ALA A 79 3.85 9.16 -8.58
N LEU A 80 3.84 10.21 -7.77
CA LEU A 80 2.76 11.19 -7.77
C LEU A 80 2.73 12.02 -9.06
N LEU A 81 3.88 12.40 -9.60
CA LEU A 81 3.99 13.10 -10.89
C LEU A 81 3.38 12.27 -12.01
N VAL A 82 3.81 11.01 -12.15
CA VAL A 82 3.30 10.09 -13.18
C VAL A 82 1.80 9.84 -13.00
N ALA A 83 1.33 9.65 -11.76
CA ALA A 83 -0.11 9.51 -11.50
C ALA A 83 -0.89 10.76 -11.92
N THR A 84 -0.38 11.95 -11.61
CA THR A 84 -1.01 13.22 -11.97
C THR A 84 -1.06 13.41 -13.48
N GLU A 85 0.00 13.07 -14.20
CA GLU A 85 0.06 13.14 -15.66
C GLU A 85 -1.02 12.25 -16.30
N ILE A 86 -1.11 10.99 -15.88
CA ILE A 86 -2.11 10.05 -16.40
C ILE A 86 -3.55 10.49 -16.07
N LEU A 87 -3.77 10.98 -14.85
CA LEU A 87 -5.08 11.53 -14.46
C LEU A 87 -5.44 12.78 -15.27
N SER A 88 -4.47 13.66 -15.51
CA SER A 88 -4.66 14.87 -16.32
C SER A 88 -5.05 14.53 -17.75
N ALA A 89 -4.32 13.59 -18.37
CA ALA A 89 -4.61 13.11 -19.71
C ALA A 89 -6.01 12.48 -19.80
N LYS A 90 -6.41 11.68 -18.80
CA LYS A 90 -7.76 11.09 -18.75
C LYS A 90 -8.88 12.11 -18.55
N ALA A 91 -8.60 13.18 -17.83
CA ALA A 91 -9.54 14.29 -17.66
C ALA A 91 -9.60 15.21 -18.90
N GLY A 92 -8.78 14.96 -19.93
CA GLY A 92 -8.77 15.73 -21.18
C GLY A 92 -7.90 16.99 -21.12
N TYR A 93 -7.05 17.14 -20.10
CA TYR A 93 -6.09 18.24 -20.04
C TYR A 93 -4.90 17.97 -20.96
N SER A 94 -4.40 19.01 -21.61
CA SER A 94 -3.19 18.97 -22.46
C SER A 94 -1.88 19.12 -21.68
N LEU A 95 -1.96 19.60 -20.43
CA LEU A 95 -0.84 19.80 -19.52
C LEU A 95 -1.16 19.13 -18.18
N ILE A 96 -0.11 18.86 -17.39
CA ILE A 96 -0.25 18.35 -16.03
C ILE A 96 -1.03 19.37 -15.20
N ASN A 97 -2.16 18.94 -14.64
CA ASN A 97 -3.05 19.76 -13.85
C ASN A 97 -3.20 19.15 -12.45
N THR A 98 -2.77 19.86 -11.42
CA THR A 98 -2.82 19.39 -10.03
C THR A 98 -4.24 19.27 -9.46
N SER A 99 -5.23 19.93 -10.08
CA SER A 99 -6.61 19.88 -9.61
C SER A 99 -7.22 18.47 -9.62
N VAL A 100 -6.71 17.58 -10.48
CA VAL A 100 -7.14 16.17 -10.54
C VAL A 100 -6.82 15.41 -9.25
N LEU A 101 -5.88 15.88 -8.44
CA LEU A 101 -5.51 15.26 -7.17
C LEU A 101 -6.56 15.52 -6.07
N HIS A 102 -7.31 16.62 -6.14
CA HIS A 102 -8.32 16.96 -5.13
C HIS A 102 -9.54 16.03 -5.13
N SER A 103 -9.74 15.27 -6.20
CA SER A 103 -10.85 14.33 -6.36
C SER A 103 -10.39 12.90 -6.59
N ALA A 104 -9.15 12.57 -6.24
CA ALA A 104 -8.56 11.26 -6.47
C ALA A 104 -8.20 10.56 -5.16
N HIS A 105 -8.43 9.25 -5.11
CA HIS A 105 -7.86 8.36 -4.11
C HIS A 105 -6.67 7.65 -4.73
N ILE A 106 -5.46 8.00 -4.29
CA ILE A 106 -4.21 7.47 -4.83
C ILE A 106 -3.53 6.63 -3.76
N LEU A 107 -3.20 5.39 -4.08
CA LEU A 107 -2.37 4.52 -3.23
C LEU A 107 -1.00 4.35 -3.88
N ILE A 108 0.06 4.68 -3.16
CA ILE A 108 1.46 4.48 -3.56
C ILE A 108 2.07 3.41 -2.66
N LEU A 109 2.48 2.30 -3.26
CA LEU A 109 3.17 1.20 -2.61
C LEU A 109 4.64 1.22 -3.02
N HIS A 110 5.51 1.52 -2.06
CA HIS A 110 6.94 1.48 -2.28
C HIS A 110 7.47 0.08 -2.08
N THR A 111 7.92 -0.55 -3.17
CA THR A 111 8.72 -1.77 -3.05
C THR A 111 10.08 -1.37 -2.53
N GLY A 112 10.48 -1.94 -1.39
CA GLY A 112 11.71 -1.59 -0.74
C GLY A 112 12.94 -2.12 -1.46
N ARG A 113 13.96 -2.42 -0.66
CA ARG A 113 15.29 -2.77 -1.17
C ARG A 113 15.26 -4.15 -1.82
N ILE A 114 16.09 -4.33 -2.84
CA ILE A 114 16.45 -5.67 -3.30
C ILE A 114 17.39 -6.28 -2.25
N PHE A 115 16.98 -7.41 -1.66
CA PHE A 115 17.82 -8.13 -0.71
C PHE A 115 18.64 -9.21 -1.43
N PRO A 116 19.87 -9.52 -0.96
CA PRO A 116 20.59 -10.68 -1.43
C PRO A 116 19.72 -11.94 -1.25
N TYR A 117 19.62 -12.76 -2.31
CA TYR A 117 18.82 -13.99 -2.37
C TYR A 117 17.29 -13.80 -2.37
N ASP A 118 16.81 -12.59 -2.67
CA ASP A 118 15.39 -12.40 -2.91
C ASP A 118 14.99 -13.02 -4.26
N ALA A 119 14.15 -14.06 -4.24
CA ALA A 119 13.76 -14.77 -5.45
C ALA A 119 12.78 -13.95 -6.32
N CYS A 120 11.96 -13.09 -5.70
CA CYS A 120 10.91 -12.35 -6.41
C CYS A 120 10.44 -11.08 -5.67
N HIS A 121 11.30 -10.36 -4.95
CA HIS A 121 10.92 -9.29 -4.01
C HIS A 121 10.12 -9.80 -2.80
N ARG A 122 10.45 -9.29 -1.61
CA ARG A 122 9.69 -9.56 -0.37
C ARG A 122 8.20 -9.23 -0.47
N SER A 123 7.83 -8.23 -1.26
CA SER A 123 6.41 -7.90 -1.49
C SER A 123 5.63 -9.03 -2.16
N LEU A 124 6.30 -9.88 -2.93
CA LEU A 124 5.70 -11.06 -3.57
C LEU A 124 5.98 -12.35 -2.81
N ALA A 125 6.55 -12.27 -1.60
CA ALA A 125 6.69 -13.42 -0.73
C ALA A 125 5.32 -14.05 -0.46
N THR A 126 5.22 -15.35 -0.74
CA THR A 126 3.98 -16.10 -0.59
C THR A 126 3.67 -16.35 0.88
N LEU A 127 2.41 -16.22 1.25
CA LEU A 127 1.93 -16.36 2.62
C LEU A 127 1.11 -17.63 2.77
N PRO A 128 1.13 -18.27 3.95
CA PRO A 128 0.34 -19.46 4.24
C PRO A 128 -1.14 -19.11 4.52
N ALA A 129 -1.77 -18.38 3.62
CA ALA A 129 -3.16 -17.93 3.73
C ALA A 129 -3.87 -17.93 2.37
N ARG A 130 -5.20 -17.88 2.39
CA ARG A 130 -6.04 -17.85 1.18
C ARG A 130 -7.14 -16.79 1.32
N PHE A 131 -7.33 -15.99 0.27
CA PHE A 131 -8.48 -15.09 0.14
C PHE A 131 -9.52 -15.67 -0.79
N GLY A 132 -10.66 -16.07 -0.22
CA GLY A 132 -11.81 -16.59 -0.96
C GLY A 132 -11.51 -17.90 -1.72
N PRO A 133 -12.55 -18.53 -2.28
CA PRO A 133 -12.37 -19.68 -3.15
C PRO A 133 -11.89 -19.25 -4.55
N ASN A 134 -11.07 -20.08 -5.21
CA ASN A 134 -10.65 -19.97 -6.63
C ASN A 134 -9.83 -18.74 -7.07
N ARG A 135 -8.61 -18.58 -6.55
CA ARG A 135 -7.57 -17.76 -7.21
C ARG A 135 -6.49 -18.65 -7.82
N PRO A 136 -5.97 -18.34 -9.03
CA PRO A 136 -4.97 -19.17 -9.72
C PRO A 136 -3.53 -18.96 -9.20
N TRP A 137 -3.35 -18.22 -8.10
CA TRP A 137 -2.04 -17.87 -7.55
C TRP A 137 -2.01 -18.05 -6.03
N LEU A 138 -0.80 -18.05 -5.48
CA LEU A 138 -0.58 -17.98 -4.03
C LEU A 138 -0.69 -16.54 -3.53
N LEU A 139 -1.22 -16.38 -2.32
CA LEU A 139 -1.36 -15.08 -1.70
C LEU A 139 0.01 -14.49 -1.38
N THR A 140 0.23 -13.22 -1.69
CA THR A 140 1.48 -12.52 -1.36
C THR A 140 1.27 -11.39 -0.35
N ASN A 141 2.35 -10.82 0.19
CA ASN A 141 2.25 -9.63 1.03
C ASN A 141 1.59 -8.45 0.29
N LEU A 142 1.93 -8.26 -0.99
CA LEU A 142 1.32 -7.24 -1.84
C LEU A 142 -0.21 -7.40 -1.88
N ASP A 143 -0.70 -8.64 -1.96
CA ASP A 143 -2.14 -8.92 -1.98
C ASP A 143 -2.82 -8.59 -0.66
N LEU A 144 -2.16 -8.89 0.48
CA LEU A 144 -2.66 -8.52 1.79
C LEU A 144 -2.74 -7.00 1.93
N LEU A 145 -1.69 -6.28 1.56
CA LEU A 145 -1.65 -4.81 1.65
C LEU A 145 -2.76 -4.19 0.79
N ILE A 146 -2.90 -4.61 -0.47
CA ILE A 146 -3.97 -4.12 -1.34
C ILE A 146 -5.35 -4.42 -0.73
N HIS A 147 -5.53 -5.62 -0.18
CA HIS A 147 -6.78 -5.99 0.48
C HIS A 147 -7.09 -5.12 1.70
N ASP A 148 -6.10 -4.90 2.57
CA ASP A 148 -6.27 -4.12 3.79
C ASP A 148 -6.52 -2.64 3.47
N PHE A 149 -5.84 -2.06 2.48
CA PHE A 149 -6.11 -0.71 2.00
C PHE A 149 -7.48 -0.59 1.31
N ASN A 150 -7.91 -1.60 0.56
CA ASN A 150 -9.27 -1.65 0.00
C ASN A 150 -10.33 -1.69 1.10
N ASN A 151 -10.10 -2.45 2.16
CA ASN A 151 -11.00 -2.47 3.31
C ASN A 151 -10.99 -1.13 4.03
N LEU A 152 -9.84 -0.46 4.16
CA LEU A 152 -9.74 0.85 4.79
C LEU A 152 -10.56 1.90 4.04
N ILE A 153 -10.41 2.00 2.71
CA ILE A 153 -11.14 2.98 1.89
C ILE A 153 -12.64 2.67 1.81
N ALA A 154 -13.03 1.40 1.91
CA ALA A 154 -14.44 0.99 1.92
C ALA A 154 -15.11 1.20 3.28
N SER A 155 -14.39 0.98 4.39
CA SER A 155 -14.92 1.08 5.76
C SER A 155 -14.88 2.50 6.31
N SER A 156 -13.93 3.32 5.87
CA SER A 156 -13.71 4.67 6.36
C SER A 156 -14.22 5.69 5.36
N LYS A 157 -14.77 6.82 5.82
CA LYS A 157 -14.97 8.00 4.98
C LYS A 157 -13.63 8.70 4.74
N LEU A 158 -12.74 8.05 4.00
CA LEU A 158 -11.43 8.62 3.71
C LEU A 158 -11.58 9.85 2.81
N PRO A 159 -10.92 10.98 3.15
CA PRO A 159 -10.83 12.09 2.23
C PRO A 159 -10.10 11.70 0.95
N TYR A 160 -10.35 12.44 -0.12
CA TYR A 160 -9.50 12.39 -1.31
C TYR A 160 -8.07 12.76 -0.91
N GLY A 161 -7.09 12.09 -1.52
CA GLY A 161 -5.70 12.28 -1.16
C GLY A 161 -4.83 11.09 -1.53
N VAL A 162 -3.59 11.18 -1.05
CA VAL A 162 -2.52 10.24 -1.36
C VAL A 162 -2.20 9.42 -0.12
N TRP A 163 -2.30 8.10 -0.26
CA TRP A 163 -1.89 7.12 0.74
C TRP A 163 -0.56 6.51 0.31
N ILE A 164 0.40 6.49 1.21
CA ILE A 164 1.75 5.99 0.93
C ILE A 164 2.07 4.89 1.94
N SER A 165 2.49 3.73 1.45
CA SER A 165 2.94 2.63 2.29
C SER A 165 4.17 1.96 1.70
N SER A 166 5.04 1.45 2.57
CA SER A 166 6.06 0.48 2.16
C SER A 166 5.42 -0.91 2.02
N THR A 167 6.04 -1.76 1.22
CA THR A 167 5.70 -3.19 1.14
C THR A 167 6.59 -4.09 1.99
N ASP A 168 7.56 -3.54 2.71
CA ASP A 168 8.56 -4.32 3.46
C ASP A 168 8.03 -4.79 4.82
N ALA A 169 6.96 -4.16 5.32
CA ALA A 169 6.29 -4.52 6.55
C ALA A 169 4.92 -5.14 6.27
N PHE A 170 4.52 -6.07 7.14
CA PHE A 170 3.13 -6.48 7.25
C PHE A 170 2.39 -5.42 8.08
N VAL A 171 1.47 -4.70 7.45
CA VAL A 171 0.62 -3.73 8.13
C VAL A 171 -0.78 -4.30 8.18
N THR A 172 -1.32 -4.53 9.37
CA THR A 172 -2.72 -4.90 9.55
C THR A 172 -3.51 -3.67 9.98
N LEU A 173 -4.44 -3.24 9.13
CA LEU A 173 -5.29 -2.09 9.41
C LEU A 173 -6.55 -2.51 10.18
N PRO A 174 -7.08 -1.66 11.08
CA PRO A 174 -8.30 -1.96 11.81
C PRO A 174 -9.49 -2.11 10.85
N LYS A 175 -10.26 -3.20 11.02
CA LYS A 175 -11.41 -3.53 10.16
C LYS A 175 -12.55 -2.52 10.23
N ASN A 176 -12.63 -1.77 11.32
CA ASN A 176 -13.68 -0.76 11.55
C ASN A 176 -13.32 0.60 10.94
N GLY A 177 -12.25 0.67 10.16
CA GLY A 177 -11.75 1.90 9.56
C GLY A 177 -10.86 2.71 10.51
N ILE A 178 -10.33 3.81 9.98
CA ILE A 178 -9.55 4.80 10.71
C ILE A 178 -10.22 6.16 10.56
N GLU A 179 -10.43 6.85 11.67
CA GLU A 179 -10.80 8.26 11.65
C GLU A 179 -9.54 9.10 11.44
N VAL A 180 -9.44 9.72 10.26
CA VAL A 180 -8.37 10.66 9.95
C VAL A 180 -8.83 12.06 10.39
N PRO A 181 -8.17 12.70 11.37
CA PRO A 181 -8.53 14.06 11.78
C PRO A 181 -8.27 15.04 10.63
N PHE A 182 -9.09 16.09 10.49
CA PHE A 182 -8.96 17.09 9.42
C PHE A 182 -8.14 18.32 9.86
N ASP A 183 -7.33 18.17 10.91
CA ASP A 183 -6.56 19.28 11.50
C ASP A 183 -5.25 19.57 10.75
N SER A 184 -4.84 18.69 9.84
CA SER A 184 -3.55 18.70 9.18
C SER A 184 -3.66 18.25 7.73
N ASP A 185 -2.73 18.66 6.87
CA ASP A 185 -2.68 18.21 5.47
C ASP A 185 -1.98 16.85 5.31
N ILE A 186 -1.12 16.49 6.28
CA ILE A 186 -0.29 15.28 6.24
C ILE A 186 -0.44 14.54 7.57
N HIS A 187 -0.78 13.25 7.47
CA HIS A 187 -0.88 12.36 8.61
C HIS A 187 0.08 11.19 8.45
N ALA A 188 0.73 10.80 9.55
CA ALA A 188 1.49 9.56 9.60
C ALA A 188 0.73 8.51 10.42
N LEU A 189 0.63 7.30 9.90
CA LEU A 189 0.17 6.14 10.65
C LEU A 189 1.40 5.40 11.19
N ALA A 190 1.41 5.15 12.50
CA ALA A 190 2.50 4.47 13.19
C ALA A 190 1.95 3.53 14.27
N THR A 191 2.72 2.49 14.58
CA THR A 191 2.47 1.60 15.72
C THR A 191 3.38 1.98 16.89
N LEU A 192 2.89 1.76 18.11
CA LEU A 192 3.70 1.93 19.31
C LEU A 192 4.47 0.64 19.56
N GLU A 193 5.79 0.72 19.51
CA GLU A 193 6.69 -0.41 19.72
C GLU A 193 7.80 -0.03 20.71
N ASP A 194 8.51 -1.03 21.24
CA ASP A 194 9.63 -0.81 22.13
C ASP A 194 10.85 -0.20 21.42
N VAL A 195 11.77 0.38 22.21
CA VAL A 195 12.95 1.08 21.70
C VAL A 195 13.90 0.15 20.93
N GLN A 196 13.97 -1.13 21.31
CA GLN A 196 14.86 -2.10 20.65
C GLN A 196 14.37 -2.41 19.24
N TYR A 197 13.06 -2.61 19.08
CA TYR A 197 12.43 -2.78 17.78
C TYR A 197 12.53 -1.50 16.95
N ALA A 198 12.25 -0.36 17.58
CA ALA A 198 12.25 0.95 16.93
C ALA A 198 13.64 1.36 16.39
N ALA A 199 14.73 0.90 17.02
CA ALA A 199 16.10 1.18 16.58
C ALA A 199 16.40 0.71 15.14
N GLY A 200 15.73 -0.34 14.67
CA GLY A 200 15.88 -0.85 13.30
C GLY A 200 15.00 -0.16 12.25
N HIS A 201 14.15 0.79 12.66
CA HIS A 201 13.06 1.32 11.84
C HIS A 201 13.02 2.85 11.83
N GLY A 202 12.18 3.42 10.96
CA GLY A 202 11.89 4.84 10.98
C GLY A 202 11.00 5.19 12.18
N VAL A 203 11.41 6.16 12.98
CA VAL A 203 10.65 6.60 14.16
C VAL A 203 10.15 8.03 14.02
N TYR A 204 8.99 8.28 14.60
CA TYR A 204 8.44 9.62 14.79
C TYR A 204 8.58 10.01 16.25
N ILE A 205 9.19 11.16 16.51
CA ILE A 205 9.15 11.80 17.82
C ILE A 205 7.92 12.70 17.81
N ILE A 206 6.98 12.40 18.71
CA ILE A 206 5.72 13.13 18.84
C ILE A 206 5.71 13.94 20.15
N ASN A 207 5.09 15.11 20.10
CA ASN A 207 4.87 15.92 21.29
C ASN A 207 3.66 15.42 22.10
N LYS A 208 3.36 16.10 23.21
CA LYS A 208 2.21 15.78 24.07
C LYS A 208 0.85 15.92 23.36
N GLU A 209 0.82 16.66 22.26
CA GLU A 209 -0.36 16.91 21.41
C GLU A 209 -0.41 15.96 20.20
N LYS A 210 0.48 14.94 20.15
CA LYS A 210 0.62 13.95 19.06
C LYS A 210 1.00 14.55 17.70
N VAL A 211 1.56 15.75 17.69
CA VAL A 211 2.15 16.36 16.50
C VAL A 211 3.60 15.86 16.36
N ILE A 212 4.01 15.54 15.13
CA ILE A 212 5.37 15.06 14.82
C ILE A 212 6.33 16.25 14.92
N GLU A 213 7.29 16.18 15.85
CA GLU A 213 8.34 17.20 16.00
C GLU A 213 9.57 16.86 15.15
N GLN A 214 9.90 15.57 15.04
CA GLN A 214 11.07 15.11 14.30
C GLN A 214 10.85 13.72 13.72
N LYS A 215 11.28 13.52 12.47
CA LYS A 215 11.49 12.21 11.87
C LYS A 215 12.96 11.83 12.04
N SER A 216 13.24 10.74 12.75
CA SER A 216 14.61 10.25 12.93
C SER A 216 14.71 8.79 12.51
N LEU A 217 15.87 8.41 11.99
CA LEU A 217 16.36 7.06 12.20
C LEU A 217 17.02 7.08 13.58
N LEU A 218 16.67 6.15 14.48
CA LEU A 218 17.47 5.95 15.68
C LEU A 218 18.80 5.35 15.21
N SER A 219 19.76 6.20 14.82
CA SER A 219 21.13 5.74 14.63
C SER A 219 21.67 5.46 16.02
N THR A 220 21.86 4.18 16.32
CA THR A 220 22.77 3.73 17.39
C THR A 220 24.16 4.29 17.19
#